data_AF-A0A916FWP7-F1
#
_entry.id   AF-A0A916FWP7-F1
#
_cell.length_a   1.000
_cell.length_b   1.000
_cell.length_c   1.000
_cell.angle_alpha   90.00
_cell.angle_beta   90.00
_cell.angle_gamma   90.00
#
_symmetry.space_group_name_H-M   'P 1'
#
loop_
_entity.id
_entity.type
_entity.pdbx_description
1 polymer ?
#
loop_
_entity_poly.entity_id
_entity_poly.type
_entity_poly.pdbx_seq_one_letter_code
_entity_poly.pdbx_strand_id
1 'polypeptide(L)'
;MRCNEFWWIVFVLCLTACGTSNAPARVVVEWTTATEINTAGFNLYRGESAEGPFTKINSELIPASPDPLLGGKYRYEDATVVAGRTYYYQLEDVEYSGARARHGPIIVTAPSELGAMEIGAVALSAGALGALVWVAIHFARTRKNQVEQ
;
A
#
# COMPACT_ATOMS: atom_id res chain seq x y z
N MET A 1 15.44 3.60 -34.50
CA MET A 1 13.97 3.58 -34.39
C MET A 1 13.63 3.57 -32.90
N ARG A 2 13.26 4.72 -32.36
CA ARG A 2 12.84 4.86 -30.96
C ARG A 2 11.33 4.65 -30.93
N CYS A 3 10.89 3.45 -30.57
CA CYS A 3 9.49 3.11 -30.34
C CYS A 3 9.26 3.30 -28.84
N ASN A 4 8.80 4.47 -28.42
CA ASN A 4 7.39 4.77 -28.17
C ASN A 4 6.85 4.01 -26.94
N GLU A 5 7.01 4.66 -25.79
CA GLU A 5 6.12 4.68 -24.62
C GLU A 5 5.08 3.56 -24.54
N PHE A 6 5.48 2.42 -24.00
CA PHE A 6 4.56 1.39 -23.52
C PHE A 6 4.55 1.40 -21.99
N TRP A 7 3.56 2.12 -21.49
CA TRP A 7 2.95 2.04 -20.18
C TRP A 7 2.99 0.59 -19.63
N TRP A 8 3.85 0.31 -18.65
CA TRP A 8 3.59 -0.76 -17.70
C TRP A 8 3.36 -0.07 -16.37
N ILE A 9 2.08 0.12 -16.05
CA ILE A 9 1.63 0.59 -14.75
C ILE A 9 2.14 -0.42 -13.72
N VAL A 10 3.19 -0.03 -12.99
CA VAL A 10 3.54 -0.61 -11.70
C VAL A 10 2.40 -0.22 -10.78
N PHE A 11 1.38 -1.08 -10.66
CA PHE A 11 0.45 -0.96 -9.54
C PHE A 11 1.23 -1.36 -8.30
N VAL A 12 1.74 -0.36 -7.57
CA VAL A 12 2.05 -0.56 -6.16
C VAL A 12 0.73 -0.61 -5.43
N LEU A 13 0.18 -1.82 -5.34
CA LEU A 13 -1.14 -2.04 -4.76
C LEU A 13 -0.96 -2.52 -3.33
N CYS A 14 -1.54 -1.75 -2.41
CA CYS A 14 -1.66 -2.03 -0.98
C CYS A 14 -0.35 -2.08 -0.19
N LEU A 15 0.04 -0.92 0.31
CA LEU A 15 1.05 -0.86 1.34
C LEU A 15 0.41 -1.12 2.70
N THR A 16 0.58 -2.34 3.21
CA THR A 16 -0.01 -2.71 4.51
C THR A 16 0.96 -2.39 5.64
N ALA A 17 0.44 -1.60 6.55
CA ALA A 17 1.09 -1.13 7.77
C ALA A 17 0.45 -1.91 8.94
N CYS A 18 1.09 -2.97 9.42
CA CYS A 18 0.59 -3.77 10.54
C CYS A 18 1.46 -3.53 11.79
N GLY A 19 0.87 -2.96 12.84
CA GLY A 19 1.47 -2.81 14.16
C GLY A 19 0.60 -3.51 15.19
N THR A 20 1.23 -4.25 16.10
CA THR A 20 0.63 -4.58 17.40
C THR A 20 1.41 -3.80 18.45
N SER A 21 0.82 -3.57 19.63
CA SER A 21 1.39 -2.74 20.71
C SER A 21 2.82 -3.07 21.16
N ASN A 22 3.41 -4.17 20.67
CA ASN A 22 4.80 -4.58 20.93
C ASN A 22 5.60 -5.00 19.67
N ALA A 23 5.08 -4.83 18.45
CA ALA A 23 5.78 -5.19 17.22
C ALA A 23 6.42 -3.96 16.56
N PRO A 24 7.64 -4.09 16.00
CA PRO A 24 8.24 -3.00 15.22
C PRO A 24 7.37 -2.70 13.99
N ALA A 25 7.26 -1.42 13.64
CA ALA A 25 6.54 -0.98 12.45
C ALA A 25 7.14 -1.61 11.20
N ARG A 26 6.26 -1.95 10.24
CA ARG A 26 6.62 -2.58 8.97
C ARG A 26 5.90 -1.89 7.83
N VAL A 27 6.58 -1.81 6.71
CA VAL A 27 6.02 -1.37 5.43
C VAL A 27 6.16 -2.51 4.44
N VAL A 28 5.05 -2.91 3.82
CA VAL A 28 5.03 -3.94 2.77
C VAL A 28 4.94 -3.26 1.41
N VAL A 29 5.98 -3.37 0.59
CA VAL A 29 5.97 -2.89 -0.79
C VAL A 29 5.60 -4.05 -1.70
N GLU A 30 4.45 -3.96 -2.35
CA GLU A 30 3.98 -4.93 -3.34
C GLU A 30 3.94 -4.28 -4.71
N TRP A 31 4.32 -5.02 -5.74
CA TRP A 31 4.15 -4.59 -7.13
C TRP A 31 3.80 -5.77 -8.02
N THR A 32 3.19 -5.46 -9.15
CA THR A 32 2.90 -6.43 -10.20
C THR A 32 3.39 -5.87 -11.52
N THR A 33 4.04 -6.73 -12.30
CA THR A 33 4.38 -6.49 -13.69
C THR A 33 3.48 -7.36 -14.54
N ALA A 34 3.31 -7.02 -15.82
CA ALA A 34 2.52 -7.86 -16.71
C ALA A 34 3.31 -8.40 -17.91
N THR A 35 4.49 -7.85 -18.23
CA THR A 35 5.59 -8.57 -18.91
C THR A 35 6.93 -8.12 -18.35
N GLU A 36 7.95 -8.96 -18.52
CA GLU A 36 9.31 -8.77 -18.00
C GLU A 36 10.35 -9.23 -19.02
N ILE A 37 10.05 -9.02 -20.30
CA ILE A 37 10.97 -9.36 -21.40
C ILE A 37 12.27 -8.59 -21.19
N ASN A 38 13.39 -9.32 -21.15
CA ASN A 38 14.74 -8.83 -20.87
C ASN A 38 14.99 -8.29 -19.46
N THR A 39 14.04 -8.41 -18.53
CA THR A 39 14.22 -8.00 -17.13
C THR A 39 14.99 -9.09 -16.37
N ALA A 40 16.11 -8.72 -15.75
CA ALA A 40 16.86 -9.59 -14.85
C ALA A 40 16.26 -9.59 -13.43
N GLY A 41 15.74 -8.46 -12.99
CA GLY A 41 15.08 -8.34 -11.70
C GLY A 41 14.91 -6.90 -11.24
N PHE A 42 14.71 -6.73 -9.93
CA PHE A 42 14.32 -5.48 -9.32
C PHE A 42 15.16 -5.11 -8.10
N ASN A 43 15.35 -3.81 -7.91
CA ASN A 43 15.80 -3.24 -6.65
C ASN A 43 14.74 -2.30 -6.09
N LEU A 44 14.70 -2.18 -4.77
CA LEU A 44 13.91 -1.20 -4.06
C LEU A 44 14.84 -0.19 -3.39
N TYR A 45 14.41 1.07 -3.44
CA TYR A 45 15.07 2.16 -2.76
C TYR A 45 14.10 2.88 -1.84
N ARG A 46 14.62 3.38 -0.72
CA ARG A 46 13.89 4.20 0.25
C ARG A 46 14.60 5.53 0.48
N GLY A 47 13.82 6.61 0.53
CA GLY A 47 14.25 7.94 0.96
C GLY A 47 13.35 8.51 2.06
N GLU A 48 13.82 9.55 2.74
CA GLU A 48 13.02 10.33 3.72
C GLU A 48 12.41 11.60 3.10
N SER A 49 12.71 11.89 1.83
CA SER A 49 12.13 12.97 1.02
C SER A 49 11.79 12.47 -0.40
N ALA A 50 10.94 13.20 -1.11
CA ALA A 50 10.59 12.87 -2.50
C ALA A 50 11.78 13.05 -3.45
N GLU A 51 12.66 13.99 -3.15
CA GLU A 51 13.84 14.35 -3.94
C GLU A 51 15.06 13.48 -3.59
N GLY A 52 14.99 12.72 -2.50
CA GLY A 52 16.07 11.89 -2.00
C GLY A 52 17.01 12.63 -1.01
N PRO A 53 18.11 11.97 -0.59
CA PRO A 53 18.70 10.79 -1.22
C PRO A 53 17.91 9.50 -1.00
N PHE A 54 18.03 8.58 -1.97
CA PHE A 54 17.44 7.25 -1.93
C PHE A 54 18.52 6.20 -1.68
N THR A 55 18.26 5.26 -0.77
CA THR A 55 19.16 4.15 -0.43
C THR A 55 18.53 2.82 -0.81
N LYS A 56 19.30 1.92 -1.44
CA LYS A 56 18.83 0.57 -1.77
C LYS A 56 18.57 -0.24 -0.50
N ILE A 57 17.42 -0.89 -0.41
CA ILE A 57 16.99 -1.63 0.81
C ILE A 57 17.06 -3.15 0.66
N ASN A 58 16.96 -3.70 -0.56
CA ASN A 58 17.16 -5.13 -0.80
C ASN A 58 18.66 -5.46 -0.92
N SER A 59 19.10 -6.54 -0.24
CA SER A 59 20.49 -7.03 -0.29
C SER A 59 20.82 -7.57 -1.67
N GLU A 60 20.00 -8.50 -2.15
CA GLU A 60 20.13 -9.19 -3.43
C GLU A 60 19.09 -8.68 -4.43
N LEU A 61 19.41 -8.77 -5.73
CA LEU A 61 18.46 -8.46 -6.79
C LEU A 61 17.24 -9.38 -6.67
N ILE A 62 16.04 -8.80 -6.66
CA ILE A 62 14.81 -9.57 -6.61
C ILE A 62 14.57 -10.11 -8.02
N PRO A 63 14.65 -11.44 -8.26
CA PRO A 63 14.66 -11.98 -9.60
C PRO A 63 13.31 -11.71 -10.30
N ALA A 64 13.38 -11.48 -11.60
CA ALA A 64 12.19 -11.44 -12.44
C ALA A 64 11.48 -12.81 -12.48
N SER A 65 10.25 -12.80 -12.96
CA SER A 65 9.39 -13.96 -13.14
C SER A 65 10.04 -14.98 -14.07
N PRO A 66 9.87 -16.28 -13.80
CA PRO A 66 10.34 -17.33 -14.71
C PRO A 66 9.60 -17.33 -16.05
N ASP A 67 8.42 -16.70 -16.14
CA ASP A 67 7.69 -16.49 -17.39
C ASP A 67 7.61 -14.99 -17.73
N PRO A 68 8.53 -14.50 -18.58
CA PRO A 68 8.59 -13.08 -18.95
C PRO A 68 7.35 -12.55 -19.67
N LEU A 69 6.50 -13.42 -20.24
CA LEU A 69 5.30 -13.01 -20.97
C LEU A 69 4.09 -12.81 -20.05
N LEU A 70 4.13 -13.35 -18.83
CA LEU A 70 3.06 -13.19 -17.84
C LEU A 70 3.42 -12.17 -16.74
N GLY A 71 4.69 -11.77 -16.65
CA GLY A 71 5.19 -10.94 -15.56
C GLY A 71 5.10 -11.66 -14.22
N GLY A 72 5.12 -10.88 -13.14
CA GLY A 72 5.21 -11.40 -11.78
C GLY A 72 4.49 -10.53 -10.76
N LYS A 73 4.21 -11.14 -9.60
CA LYS A 73 3.72 -10.47 -8.40
C LYS A 73 4.78 -10.57 -7.33
N TYR A 74 5.09 -9.44 -6.72
CA TYR A 74 6.21 -9.34 -5.79
C TYR A 74 5.78 -8.67 -4.51
N ARG A 75 6.49 -9.04 -3.43
CA ARG A 75 6.30 -8.51 -2.09
C ARG A 75 7.66 -8.35 -1.42
N TYR A 76 7.92 -7.17 -0.90
CA TYR A 76 9.09 -6.87 -0.09
C TYR A 76 8.66 -6.24 1.24
N GLU A 77 9.29 -6.64 2.33
CA GLU A 77 8.96 -6.16 3.67
C GLU A 77 10.10 -5.33 4.26
N ASP A 78 9.86 -4.04 4.43
CA ASP A 78 10.75 -3.13 5.14
C ASP A 78 10.39 -3.08 6.62
N ALA A 79 11.16 -3.83 7.41
CA ALA A 79 11.04 -3.91 8.87
C ALA A 79 11.93 -2.91 9.61
N THR A 80 12.61 -2.00 8.89
CA THR A 80 13.56 -1.04 9.47
C THR A 80 12.96 0.37 9.60
N VAL A 81 11.67 0.51 9.31
CA VAL A 81 10.95 1.78 9.41
C VAL A 81 10.66 2.14 10.86
N VAL A 82 10.76 3.44 11.15
CA VAL A 82 10.27 4.00 12.41
C VAL A 82 8.79 4.34 12.28
N ALA A 83 7.99 3.91 13.26
CA ALA A 83 6.56 4.18 13.36
C ALA A 83 6.23 5.68 13.21
N GLY A 84 5.18 6.00 12.45
CA GLY A 84 4.70 7.37 12.25
C GLY A 84 5.59 8.24 11.35
N ARG A 85 6.74 7.73 10.87
CA ARG A 85 7.56 8.44 9.87
C ARG A 85 7.05 8.20 8.45
N THR A 86 7.20 9.22 7.63
CA THR A 86 6.93 9.16 6.20
C THR A 86 8.19 8.78 5.43
N TYR A 87 8.04 7.86 4.47
CA TYR A 87 9.09 7.36 3.60
C TYR A 87 8.63 7.40 2.15
N TYR A 88 9.61 7.44 1.25
CA TYR A 88 9.44 7.46 -0.19
C TYR A 88 10.11 6.23 -0.79
N TYR A 89 9.38 5.46 -1.59
CA TYR A 89 9.91 4.24 -2.21
C TYR A 89 10.00 4.36 -3.71
N GLN A 90 11.12 3.92 -4.28
CA GLN A 90 11.32 3.77 -5.72
C GLN A 90 11.57 2.31 -6.06
N LEU A 91 10.95 1.86 -7.15
CA LEU A 91 11.24 0.56 -7.75
C LEU A 91 12.21 0.78 -8.91
N GLU A 92 13.27 -0.01 -8.99
CA GLU A 92 14.18 -0.03 -10.12
C GLU A 92 14.09 -1.39 -10.81
N ASP A 93 13.79 -1.40 -12.11
CA ASP A 93 14.00 -2.58 -12.94
C ASP A 93 15.43 -2.59 -13.49
N VAL A 94 15.99 -3.79 -13.57
CA VAL A 94 17.33 -4.06 -14.11
C VAL A 94 17.18 -5.04 -15.25
N GLU A 95 17.68 -4.70 -16.43
CA GLU A 95 17.71 -5.59 -17.58
C GLU A 95 18.96 -6.48 -17.58
N TYR A 96 18.92 -7.60 -18.31
CA TYR A 96 20.13 -8.41 -18.59
C TYR A 96 21.21 -7.64 -19.35
N SER A 97 20.83 -6.58 -20.07
CA SER A 97 21.75 -5.66 -20.74
C SER A 97 22.55 -4.79 -19.76
N GLY A 98 22.12 -4.70 -18.50
CA GLY A 98 22.61 -3.76 -17.50
C GLY A 98 21.92 -2.40 -17.53
N ALA A 99 20.95 -2.17 -18.44
CA ALA A 99 20.09 -0.99 -18.40
C ALA A 99 19.23 -1.00 -17.13
N ARG A 100 18.93 0.20 -16.62
CA ARG A 100 18.21 0.40 -15.35
C ARG A 100 17.24 1.56 -15.51
N ALA A 101 16.01 1.37 -15.04
CA ALA A 101 15.01 2.43 -14.96
C ALA A 101 14.41 2.48 -13.55
N ARG A 102 14.13 3.68 -13.04
CA ARG A 102 13.51 3.88 -11.73
C ARG A 102 12.10 4.45 -11.87
N HIS A 103 11.20 3.97 -11.02
CA HIS A 103 9.78 4.33 -10.97
C HIS A 103 9.40 4.87 -9.59
N GLY A 104 8.47 5.81 -9.56
CA GLY A 104 8.03 6.49 -8.33
C GLY A 104 8.69 7.88 -8.16
N PRO A 105 8.85 8.37 -6.92
CA PRO A 105 8.58 7.68 -5.67
C PRO A 105 7.09 7.55 -5.35
N ILE A 106 6.75 6.52 -4.57
CA ILE A 106 5.48 6.46 -3.83
C ILE A 106 5.71 6.92 -2.39
N ILE A 107 4.74 7.59 -1.80
CA ILE A 107 4.80 8.09 -0.42
C ILE A 107 4.03 7.19 0.53
N VAL A 108 4.57 6.97 1.71
CA VAL A 108 4.07 6.03 2.71
C VAL A 108 4.32 6.58 4.09
N THR A 109 3.33 6.54 4.98
CA THR A 109 3.56 6.75 6.42
C THR A 109 3.52 5.41 7.14
N ALA A 110 4.59 5.07 7.85
CA ALA A 110 4.70 3.83 8.61
C ALA A 110 3.64 3.80 9.73
N PRO A 111 3.05 2.62 10.03
CA PRO A 111 2.04 2.50 11.07
C PRO A 111 2.58 2.99 12.39
N SER A 112 1.75 3.67 13.17
CA SER A 112 2.01 3.94 14.57
C SER A 112 0.78 3.59 15.39
N GLU A 113 1.00 3.10 16.61
CA GLU A 113 -0.05 2.79 17.58
C GLU A 113 -0.95 4.02 17.88
N LEU A 114 -0.43 5.23 17.69
CA LEU A 114 -1.14 6.49 17.90
C LEU A 114 -1.86 7.01 16.64
N GLY A 115 -1.64 6.41 15.47
CA GLY A 115 -2.27 6.78 14.19
C GLY A 115 -3.45 5.88 13.79
N ALA A 116 -3.64 4.74 14.46
CA ALA A 116 -4.75 3.82 14.20
C ALA A 116 -6.13 4.33 14.69
N MET A 117 -6.18 5.49 15.35
CA MET A 117 -7.42 6.09 15.86
C MET A 117 -8.04 7.17 14.93
N GLU A 118 -7.49 7.39 13.73
CA GLU A 118 -7.93 8.46 12.80
C GLU A 118 -8.20 7.95 11.36
N ILE A 119 -8.85 6.80 11.20
CA ILE A 119 -9.69 6.58 10.01
C ILE A 119 -11.12 6.32 10.45
N GLY A 120 -11.88 7.41 10.50
CA GLY A 120 -13.34 7.34 10.59
C GLY A 120 -13.86 6.46 9.46
N ALA A 121 -14.48 5.34 9.82
CA ALA A 121 -15.37 4.64 8.92
C ALA A 121 -16.60 5.55 8.70
N VAL A 122 -16.50 6.52 7.79
CA VAL A 122 -17.68 7.08 7.13
C VAL A 122 -18.02 6.09 6.01
N ALA A 123 -18.72 5.02 6.39
CA ALA A 123 -19.46 4.23 5.41
C ALA A 123 -20.62 5.10 4.91
N LEU A 124 -20.43 5.72 3.74
CA LEU A 124 -21.53 6.29 2.97
C LEU A 124 -22.53 5.17 2.69
N SER A 125 -23.73 5.33 3.23
CA SER A 125 -24.85 4.43 3.07
C SER A 125 -25.17 4.19 1.60
N ALA A 126 -25.01 2.95 1.15
CA ALA A 126 -25.67 2.43 -0.04
C ALA A 126 -26.25 1.04 0.27
N GLY A 127 -27.48 1.04 0.80
CA GLY A 127 -28.46 -0.02 0.59
C GLY A 127 -28.14 -1.42 1.13
N ALA A 128 -28.21 -1.61 2.45
CA ALA A 128 -28.78 -2.85 2.98
C ALA A 128 -30.29 -2.61 3.19
N LEU A 129 -31.09 -3.00 2.19
CA LEU A 129 -32.51 -3.21 2.40
C LEU A 129 -32.69 -4.31 3.45
N GLY A 130 -33.30 -3.95 4.57
CA GLY A 130 -33.92 -4.89 5.50
C GLY A 130 -33.08 -5.25 6.73
N ALA A 131 -33.60 -4.86 7.91
CA ALA A 131 -33.11 -5.17 9.25
C ALA A 131 -31.72 -4.57 9.54
N LEU A 132 -31.62 -3.39 10.16
CA LEU A 132 -31.56 -3.28 11.62
C LEU A 132 -31.81 -1.82 12.08
N VAL A 133 -32.77 -1.12 11.45
CA VAL A 133 -33.24 0.22 11.91
C VAL A 133 -34.56 0.12 12.70
N TRP A 134 -35.16 -1.08 12.79
CA TRP A 134 -36.48 -1.25 13.43
C TRP A 134 -36.44 -1.18 14.98
N VAL A 135 -35.29 -1.36 15.62
CA VAL A 135 -35.23 -1.40 17.10
C VAL A 135 -34.98 -0.02 17.73
N ALA A 136 -34.41 0.95 17.00
CA ALA A 136 -34.09 2.26 17.56
C ALA A 136 -35.23 3.29 17.49
N ILE A 137 -36.25 3.09 16.63
CA ILE A 137 -37.38 4.02 16.50
C ILE A 137 -38.57 3.60 17.38
N HIS A 138 -38.67 2.34 17.82
CA HIS A 138 -39.79 1.94 18.68
C HIS A 138 -39.62 2.31 20.16
N PHE A 139 -38.39 2.43 20.67
CA PHE A 139 -38.11 2.71 22.09
C PHE A 139 -38.18 4.19 22.49
N ALA A 140 -38.24 5.12 21.54
CA ALA A 140 -38.41 6.56 21.83
C ALA A 140 -39.88 6.98 21.95
N ARG A 141 -40.83 6.15 21.50
CA ARG A 141 -42.27 6.49 21.50
C ARG A 141 -42.98 6.15 22.82
N THR A 142 -42.38 5.39 23.72
CA THR A 142 -43.00 4.99 25.01
C THR A 142 -42.55 5.79 26.22
N ARG A 143 -41.49 6.63 26.13
CA ARG A 143 -41.04 7.47 27.27
C ARG A 143 -41.71 8.85 27.37
N LYS A 144 -42.44 9.31 26.36
CA LYS A 144 -43.16 10.60 26.39
C LYS A 144 -44.63 10.53 26.85
N ASN A 145 -45.21 9.35 27.02
CA ASN A 145 -46.62 9.19 27.42
C ASN A 145 -46.84 8.89 28.91
N GLN A 146 -45.84 9.08 29.78
CA GLN A 146 -45.95 8.81 31.24
C GLN A 146 -45.46 9.97 32.11
N VAL A 147 -45.29 11.18 31.56
CA VAL A 147 -44.87 12.39 32.32
C VAL A 147 -45.87 13.56 32.13
N GLU A 148 -47.02 13.32 31.47
CA GLU A 148 -48.15 14.26 31.47
C GLU A 148 -49.40 13.61 32.11
N GLN A 149 -49.22 13.15 33.35
CA GLN A 149 -50.24 13.18 34.41
C GLN A 149 -49.61 13.79 35.65
#